data_AF-A0A1V5RW16-F1
#
_entry.id   AF-A0A1V5RW16-F1
#
_cell.length_a   1.000
_cell.length_b   1.000
_cell.length_c   1.000
_cell.angle_alpha   90.00
_cell.angle_beta   90.00
_cell.angle_gamma   90.00
#
_symmetry.space_group_name_H-M   'P 1'
#
loop_
_entity.id
_entity.type
_entity.pdbx_description
1 polymer ?
#
loop_
_entity_poly.entity_id
_entity_poly.type
_entity_poly.pdbx_seq_one_letter_code
_entity_poly.pdbx_strand_id
1 'polypeptide(L)'
;MLRAIAAAQPGPVEEGTVGAGTGTVAFGWKGGIGVASRRLPRALDGYTVGVLVQANFGGVLQMAGLPVGQALGQYYLADVVEPGAADGSIMIVIATDAPLSDRNLARLARRGLAGLARTGAAFSDGSGDYALAFSTAESVRRTPERRAQLATVVELPNARVSPLFEAAIEATEEAILNALCMATTLTGHRGVTVEALPLERVAALVRAR
;
A
#
# COMPACT_ATOMS: atom_id res chain seq x y z
N MET A 1 1.09 -2.29 -21.66
CA MET A 1 2.43 -2.08 -21.08
C MET A 1 3.15 -0.86 -21.65
N LEU A 2 3.47 -0.79 -22.95
CA LEU A 2 4.21 0.35 -23.54
C LEU A 2 3.55 1.72 -23.32
N ARG A 3 2.22 1.82 -23.41
CA ARG A 3 1.48 3.06 -23.12
C ARG A 3 1.69 3.54 -21.67
N ALA A 4 1.69 2.63 -20.70
CA ALA A 4 1.89 2.98 -19.29
C ALA A 4 3.32 3.47 -19.04
N ILE A 5 4.32 2.87 -19.70
CA ILE A 5 5.71 3.34 -19.63
C ILE A 5 5.83 4.75 -20.23
N ALA A 6 5.21 5.00 -21.38
CA ALA A 6 5.27 6.30 -22.05
C ALA A 6 4.50 7.41 -21.32
N ALA A 7 3.46 7.06 -20.56
CA ALA A 7 2.64 8.00 -19.80
C ALA A 7 3.16 8.28 -18.37
N ALA A 8 4.21 7.58 -17.93
CA ALA A 8 4.77 7.76 -16.59
C ALA A 8 5.36 9.17 -16.43
N GLN A 9 4.90 9.91 -15.43
CA GLN A 9 5.27 11.29 -15.18
C GLN A 9 5.30 11.61 -13.68
N PRO A 10 6.10 12.59 -13.23
CA PRO A 10 6.05 13.08 -11.86
C PRO A 10 4.75 13.88 -11.59
N GLY A 11 4.45 14.14 -10.32
CA GLY A 11 3.29 14.92 -9.89
C GLY A 11 2.20 14.06 -9.25
N PRO A 12 0.96 14.55 -9.20
CA PRO A 12 -0.18 13.77 -8.70
C PRO A 12 -0.33 12.44 -9.43
N VAL A 13 -0.65 11.38 -8.67
CA VAL A 13 -0.89 10.04 -9.20
C VAL A 13 -2.39 9.78 -9.16
N GLU A 14 -2.93 9.22 -10.23
CA GLU A 14 -4.33 8.80 -10.28
C GLU A 14 -4.55 7.55 -9.42
N GLU A 15 -5.63 7.53 -8.65
CA GLU A 15 -5.94 6.49 -7.65
C GLU A 15 -7.31 5.84 -7.92
N GLY A 16 -7.61 4.77 -7.21
CA GLY A 16 -8.86 4.02 -7.33
C GLY A 16 -8.86 3.06 -8.51
N THR A 17 -9.90 3.14 -9.34
CA THR A 17 -10.22 2.14 -10.37
C THR A 17 -9.47 2.40 -11.68
N VAL A 18 -8.13 2.41 -11.61
CA VAL A 18 -7.25 2.74 -12.73
C VAL A 18 -6.10 1.74 -12.91
N GLY A 19 -5.54 1.69 -14.11
CA GLY A 19 -4.37 0.85 -14.41
C GLY A 19 -4.58 -0.61 -14.01
N ALA A 20 -3.67 -1.15 -13.19
CA ALA A 20 -3.78 -2.51 -12.68
C ALA A 20 -4.83 -2.65 -11.54
N GLY A 21 -5.25 -1.55 -10.94
CA GLY A 21 -6.29 -1.50 -9.91
C GLY A 21 -7.72 -1.63 -10.45
N THR A 22 -7.94 -1.50 -11.77
CA THR A 22 -9.28 -1.48 -12.37
C THR A 22 -10.13 -2.69 -11.99
N GLY A 23 -9.56 -3.90 -12.01
CA GLY A 23 -10.29 -5.15 -11.72
C GLY A 23 -10.24 -5.62 -10.27
N THR A 24 -9.68 -4.83 -9.36
CA THR A 24 -9.36 -5.29 -8.00
C THR A 24 -10.49 -5.12 -7.00
N VAL A 25 -10.50 -5.96 -5.96
CA VAL A 25 -11.48 -5.98 -4.86
C VAL A 25 -10.72 -6.08 -3.54
N ALA A 26 -11.04 -5.19 -2.59
CA ALA A 26 -10.42 -5.20 -1.27
C ALA A 26 -11.50 -5.13 -0.18
N PHE A 27 -11.42 -6.02 0.82
CA PHE A 27 -12.38 -6.15 1.92
C PHE A 27 -13.85 -6.35 1.48
N GLY A 28 -14.08 -6.88 0.27
CA GLY A 28 -15.42 -7.04 -0.30
C GLY A 28 -16.00 -5.77 -0.95
N TRP A 29 -15.25 -4.67 -0.98
CA TRP A 29 -15.55 -3.49 -1.79
C TRP A 29 -14.60 -3.37 -2.97
N LYS A 30 -14.88 -2.42 -3.86
CA LYS A 30 -13.98 -2.08 -4.94
C LYS A 30 -12.61 -1.66 -4.37
N GLY A 31 -11.56 -2.36 -4.79
CA GLY A 31 -10.18 -2.01 -4.52
C GLY A 31 -9.61 -1.06 -5.58
N GLY A 32 -8.29 -0.87 -5.58
CA GLY A 32 -7.68 -0.01 -6.59
C GLY A 32 -6.19 0.22 -6.44
N ILE A 33 -5.73 1.24 -7.14
CA ILE A 33 -4.42 1.87 -6.90
C ILE A 33 -4.58 2.89 -5.78
N GLY A 34 -3.62 2.95 -4.86
CA GLY A 34 -3.55 4.04 -3.90
C GLY A 34 -2.11 4.44 -3.63
N VAL A 35 -1.91 5.69 -3.27
CA VAL A 35 -0.61 6.26 -2.97
C VAL A 35 -0.67 7.09 -1.69
N ALA A 36 0.43 7.15 -0.98
CA ALA A 36 0.63 8.11 0.11
C ALA A 36 2.12 8.35 0.33
N SER A 37 2.45 9.38 1.10
CA SER A 37 3.84 9.62 1.48
C SER A 37 3.96 10.24 2.87
N ARG A 38 5.16 10.11 3.43
CA ARG A 38 5.57 10.76 4.68
C ARG A 38 6.93 11.38 4.47
N ARG A 39 7.08 12.61 4.97
CA ARG A 39 8.36 13.29 5.02
C ARG A 39 8.79 13.45 6.46
N LEU A 40 9.99 12.98 6.78
CA LEU A 40 10.56 13.15 8.10
C LEU A 40 10.85 14.64 8.38
N PRO A 41 10.81 15.07 9.64
CA PRO A 41 11.30 16.39 10.03
C PRO A 41 12.77 16.58 9.68
N ARG A 42 13.22 17.83 9.47
CA ARG A 42 14.63 18.14 9.19
C ARG A 42 15.60 17.66 10.27
N ALA A 43 15.15 17.61 11.54
CA ALA A 43 15.92 17.06 12.65
C ALA A 43 16.21 15.56 12.51
N LEU A 44 15.45 14.87 11.64
CA LEU A 44 15.60 13.46 11.27
C LEU A 44 15.95 13.34 9.77
N ASP A 45 16.86 14.19 9.29
CA ASP A 45 17.40 14.25 7.92
C ASP A 45 16.44 14.71 6.81
N GLY A 46 15.12 14.77 7.07
CA GLY A 46 14.18 15.30 6.09
C GLY A 46 13.84 14.36 4.92
N TYR A 47 14.22 13.08 5.02
CA TYR A 47 13.95 12.05 4.01
C TYR A 47 12.45 11.84 3.80
N THR A 48 12.11 11.38 2.61
CA THR A 48 10.76 11.05 2.18
C THR A 48 10.61 9.54 2.01
N VAL A 49 9.47 9.00 2.42
CA VAL A 49 9.01 7.66 2.10
C VAL A 49 7.70 7.80 1.33
N GLY A 50 7.67 7.32 0.09
CA GLY A 50 6.47 7.23 -0.73
C GLY A 50 6.04 5.77 -0.88
N VAL A 51 4.74 5.53 -0.88
CA VAL A 51 4.15 4.19 -1.06
C VAL A 51 3.12 4.24 -2.18
N LEU A 52 3.15 3.23 -3.05
CA LEU A 52 2.11 2.92 -4.02
C LEU A 52 1.63 1.49 -3.75
N VAL A 53 0.32 1.28 -3.72
CA VAL A 53 -0.29 -0.04 -3.57
C VAL A 53 -1.23 -0.37 -4.72
N GLN A 54 -1.35 -1.65 -5.02
CA GLN A 54 -2.50 -2.23 -5.73
C GLN A 54 -3.24 -3.13 -4.75
N ALA A 55 -4.37 -2.67 -4.22
CA ALA A 55 -5.12 -3.36 -3.16
C ALA A 55 -6.11 -4.37 -3.74
N ASN A 56 -5.87 -5.67 -3.51
CA ASN A 56 -6.75 -6.76 -3.94
C ASN A 56 -6.84 -7.91 -2.90
N PHE A 57 -7.22 -7.63 -1.65
CA PHE A 57 -7.09 -8.60 -0.55
C PHE A 57 -8.29 -8.59 0.41
N GLY A 58 -8.41 -9.63 1.23
CA GLY A 58 -9.52 -9.78 2.19
C GLY A 58 -9.17 -9.39 3.63
N GLY A 59 -10.16 -9.46 4.50
CA GLY A 59 -10.01 -9.20 5.93
C GLY A 59 -11.24 -8.51 6.53
N VAL A 60 -11.05 -7.81 7.65
CA VAL A 60 -12.09 -7.01 8.30
C VAL A 60 -11.61 -5.57 8.37
N LEU A 61 -12.13 -4.71 7.48
CA LEU A 61 -11.62 -3.35 7.30
C LEU A 61 -11.60 -2.57 8.62
N GLN A 62 -10.42 -2.08 8.96
CA GLN A 62 -10.15 -1.10 10.01
C GLN A 62 -9.69 0.20 9.35
N MET A 63 -10.22 1.34 9.79
CA MET A 63 -9.78 2.66 9.32
C MET A 63 -9.48 3.55 10.52
N ALA A 64 -8.20 3.83 10.78
CA ALA A 64 -7.76 4.63 11.93
C ALA A 64 -8.36 4.14 13.29
N GLY A 65 -8.43 2.81 13.44
CA GLY A 65 -9.02 2.15 14.62
C GLY A 65 -10.55 2.10 14.65
N LEU A 66 -11.24 2.57 13.61
CA LEU A 66 -12.69 2.39 13.46
C LEU A 66 -12.98 1.01 12.86
N PRO A 67 -13.92 0.23 13.44
CA PRO A 67 -14.29 -1.09 12.95
C PRO A 67 -15.25 -1.01 11.74
N VAL A 68 -14.80 -0.38 10.66
CA VAL A 68 -15.63 -0.06 9.48
C VAL A 68 -16.25 -1.32 8.87
N GLY A 69 -15.48 -2.40 8.73
CA GLY A 69 -15.99 -3.68 8.23
C GLY A 69 -17.23 -4.17 9.00
N GLN A 70 -17.14 -4.20 10.33
CA GLN A 70 -18.23 -4.63 11.20
C GLN A 70 -19.41 -3.65 11.16
N ALA A 71 -19.14 -2.35 11.25
CA ALA A 71 -20.17 -1.31 11.27
C ALA A 71 -20.97 -1.23 9.95
N LEU A 72 -20.36 -1.62 8.83
CA LEU A 72 -21.02 -1.67 7.52
C LEU A 72 -21.59 -3.05 7.18
N GLY A 73 -21.40 -4.06 8.04
CA GLY A 73 -21.89 -5.42 7.82
C GLY A 73 -21.12 -6.19 6.75
N GLN A 74 -19.89 -5.79 6.44
CA GLN A 74 -19.03 -6.40 5.44
C GLN A 74 -17.70 -6.81 6.10
N TYR A 75 -17.60 -8.07 6.48
CA TYR A 75 -16.44 -8.60 7.17
C TYR A 75 -16.22 -10.07 6.83
N TYR A 76 -14.94 -10.47 6.81
CA TYR A 76 -14.54 -11.85 6.55
C TYR A 76 -15.34 -12.85 7.40
N LEU A 77 -15.90 -13.88 6.75
CA LEU A 77 -16.74 -14.93 7.33
C LEU A 77 -18.10 -14.48 7.90
N ALA A 78 -18.61 -13.29 7.59
CA ALA A 78 -19.97 -12.90 7.99
C ALA A 78 -21.05 -13.91 7.53
N ASP A 79 -20.85 -14.56 6.37
CA ASP A 79 -21.80 -15.49 5.74
C ASP A 79 -21.27 -16.94 5.61
N VAL A 80 -20.15 -17.27 6.28
CA VAL A 80 -19.44 -18.58 6.37
C VAL A 80 -19.76 -19.64 5.27
N VAL A 81 -18.87 -19.72 4.26
CA VAL A 81 -18.75 -20.69 3.14
C VAL A 81 -19.57 -20.42 1.87
N GLU A 82 -19.22 -19.35 1.16
CA GLU A 82 -19.16 -19.43 -0.31
C GLU A 82 -17.75 -19.93 -0.67
N PRO A 83 -17.60 -21.10 -1.32
CA PRO A 83 -16.30 -21.65 -1.68
C PRO A 83 -15.68 -20.82 -2.81
N GLY A 84 -14.69 -19.97 -2.50
CA GLY A 84 -13.80 -19.41 -3.53
C GLY A 84 -13.21 -18.02 -3.32
N ALA A 85 -13.59 -17.26 -2.30
CA ALA A 85 -13.20 -15.83 -2.19
C ALA A 85 -11.93 -15.55 -1.35
N ALA A 86 -11.07 -16.54 -1.13
CA ALA A 86 -9.83 -16.40 -0.35
C ALA A 86 -8.58 -16.23 -1.23
N ASP A 87 -8.78 -15.83 -2.50
CA ASP A 87 -7.71 -15.56 -3.45
C ASP A 87 -7.58 -14.05 -3.64
N GLY A 88 -6.37 -13.54 -3.48
CA GLY A 88 -6.10 -12.12 -3.39
C GLY A 88 -4.61 -11.83 -3.52
N SER A 89 -4.26 -10.56 -3.56
CA SER A 89 -2.89 -10.10 -3.46
C SER A 89 -2.87 -8.62 -3.13
N ILE A 90 -1.75 -8.19 -2.57
CA ILE A 90 -1.40 -6.78 -2.57
C ILE A 90 0.04 -6.64 -3.03
N MET A 91 0.24 -5.71 -3.95
CA MET A 91 1.58 -5.24 -4.31
C MET A 91 1.82 -3.91 -3.62
N ILE A 92 2.83 -3.85 -2.77
CA ILE A 92 3.26 -2.64 -2.06
C ILE A 92 4.62 -2.23 -2.59
N VAL A 93 4.72 -1.04 -3.17
CA VAL A 93 5.98 -0.47 -3.65
C VAL A 93 6.34 0.72 -2.77
N ILE A 94 7.51 0.65 -2.14
CA ILE A 94 8.02 1.67 -1.21
C ILE A 94 9.26 2.34 -1.82
N ALA A 95 9.20 3.64 -2.03
CA ALA A 95 10.31 4.46 -2.50
C ALA A 95 10.82 5.37 -1.38
N THR A 96 12.12 5.57 -1.29
CA THR A 96 12.70 6.56 -0.37
C THR A 96 13.93 7.24 -0.95
N ASP A 97 14.17 8.50 -0.58
CA ASP A 97 15.42 9.22 -0.88
C ASP A 97 16.50 9.02 0.21
N ALA A 98 16.24 8.19 1.23
CA ALA A 98 17.23 7.81 2.22
C ALA A 98 18.29 6.84 1.65
N PRO A 99 19.59 7.01 1.96
CA PRO A 99 20.65 6.12 1.50
C PRO A 99 20.63 4.80 2.30
N LEU A 100 19.85 3.84 1.83
CA LEU A 100 19.68 2.54 2.50
C LEU A 100 20.43 1.43 1.77
N SER A 101 21.06 0.56 2.57
CA SER A 101 21.60 -0.74 2.14
C SER A 101 20.48 -1.70 1.75
N ASP A 102 20.79 -2.77 1.01
CA ASP A 102 19.86 -3.86 0.69
C ASP A 102 19.20 -4.45 1.96
N ARG A 103 19.99 -4.64 3.03
CA ARG A 103 19.49 -5.06 4.34
C ARG A 103 18.43 -4.11 4.89
N ASN A 104 18.67 -2.80 4.87
CA ASN A 104 17.70 -1.84 5.41
C ASN A 104 16.50 -1.64 4.49
N LEU A 105 16.66 -1.78 3.17
CA LEU A 105 15.55 -1.83 2.23
C LEU A 105 14.65 -3.05 2.49
N ALA A 106 15.22 -4.24 2.72
CA ALA A 106 14.44 -5.41 3.10
C ALA A 106 13.68 -5.22 4.42
N ARG A 107 14.30 -4.54 5.40
CA ARG A 107 13.63 -4.18 6.66
C ARG A 107 12.50 -3.17 6.44
N LEU A 108 12.71 -2.17 5.58
CA LEU A 108 11.71 -1.17 5.21
C LEU A 108 10.53 -1.82 4.48
N ALA A 109 10.78 -2.71 3.52
CA ALA A 109 9.74 -3.47 2.80
C ALA A 109 8.82 -4.24 3.77
N ARG A 110 9.39 -4.91 4.78
CA ARG A 110 8.60 -5.59 5.83
C ARG A 110 7.68 -4.66 6.62
N ARG A 111 7.96 -3.35 6.66
CA ARG A 111 7.09 -2.37 7.33
C ARG A 111 5.85 -2.03 6.51
N GLY A 112 5.89 -2.22 5.19
CA GLY A 112 4.69 -2.20 4.37
C GLY A 112 3.66 -3.23 4.84
N LEU A 113 4.11 -4.46 5.14
CA LEU A 113 3.23 -5.51 5.67
C LEU A 113 2.64 -5.16 7.05
N ALA A 114 3.36 -4.41 7.88
CA ALA A 114 2.82 -3.92 9.15
C ALA A 114 1.73 -2.84 8.93
N GLY A 115 1.90 -1.96 7.94
CA GLY A 115 0.84 -1.01 7.54
C GLY A 115 -0.39 -1.72 6.98
N LEU A 116 -0.19 -2.75 6.14
CA LEU A 116 -1.26 -3.63 5.67
C LEU A 116 -2.04 -4.26 6.84
N ALA A 117 -1.34 -4.81 7.84
CA ALA A 117 -1.98 -5.41 9.01
C ALA A 117 -2.88 -4.41 9.79
N ARG A 118 -2.50 -3.12 9.88
CA ARG A 118 -3.31 -2.09 10.56
C ARG A 118 -4.68 -1.87 9.90
N THR A 119 -4.82 -2.19 8.62
CA THR A 119 -6.11 -2.10 7.89
C THR A 119 -7.04 -3.28 8.14
N GLY A 120 -6.59 -4.30 8.88
CA GLY A 120 -7.39 -5.50 9.18
C GLY A 120 -7.26 -6.62 8.15
N ALA A 121 -6.19 -6.60 7.35
CA ALA A 121 -5.85 -7.67 6.40
C ALA A 121 -5.73 -9.04 7.10
N ALA A 122 -6.27 -10.08 6.47
CA ALA A 122 -6.26 -11.44 7.04
C ALA A 122 -4.99 -12.24 6.73
N PHE A 123 -4.17 -11.83 5.74
CA PHE A 123 -3.08 -12.65 5.19
C PHE A 123 -3.56 -14.08 4.86
N SER A 124 -4.69 -14.18 4.14
CA SER A 124 -5.31 -15.47 3.81
C SER A 124 -4.38 -16.33 2.96
N ASP A 125 -4.56 -17.65 3.01
CA ASP A 125 -3.69 -18.64 2.33
C ASP A 125 -3.46 -18.35 0.83
N GLY A 126 -4.52 -17.98 0.10
CA GLY A 126 -4.42 -17.61 -1.31
C GLY A 126 -3.89 -16.19 -1.57
N SER A 127 -3.53 -15.41 -0.54
CA SER A 127 -3.11 -14.01 -0.71
C SER A 127 -1.62 -13.90 -1.05
N GLY A 128 -1.32 -13.38 -2.24
CA GLY A 128 0.03 -12.97 -2.63
C GLY A 128 0.40 -11.58 -2.08
N ASP A 129 0.86 -11.52 -0.83
CA ASP A 129 1.16 -10.24 -0.16
C ASP A 129 2.65 -9.86 -0.28
N TYR A 130 2.96 -8.94 -1.20
CA TYR A 130 4.33 -8.57 -1.55
C TYR A 130 4.65 -7.11 -1.23
N ALA A 131 5.85 -6.88 -0.71
CA ALA A 131 6.42 -5.55 -0.54
C ALA A 131 7.81 -5.46 -1.19
N LEU A 132 7.99 -4.44 -2.02
CA LEU A 132 9.26 -4.09 -2.66
C LEU A 132 9.67 -2.70 -2.17
N ALA A 133 10.89 -2.55 -1.68
CA ALA A 133 11.44 -1.25 -1.31
C ALA A 133 12.68 -0.91 -2.14
N PHE A 134 12.80 0.34 -2.57
CA PHE A 134 13.99 0.86 -3.24
C PHE A 134 14.36 2.26 -2.77
N SER A 135 15.64 2.60 -2.92
CA SER A 135 16.17 3.93 -2.65
C SER A 135 16.46 4.66 -3.96
N THR A 136 16.12 5.96 -4.01
CA THR A 136 16.49 6.88 -5.09
C THR A 136 17.79 7.63 -4.79
N ALA A 137 18.39 7.44 -3.61
CA ALA A 137 19.62 8.12 -3.22
C ALA A 137 20.78 7.72 -4.14
N GLU A 138 21.44 8.72 -4.70
CA GLU A 138 22.51 8.50 -5.68
C GLU A 138 23.68 7.72 -5.08
N SER A 139 23.97 7.88 -3.78
CA SER A 139 25.07 7.20 -3.08
C SER A 139 24.92 5.68 -2.99
N VAL A 140 23.71 5.13 -3.15
CA VAL A 140 23.45 3.68 -3.08
C VAL A 140 22.99 3.08 -4.42
N ARG A 141 22.93 3.88 -5.49
CA ARG A 141 22.54 3.42 -6.83
C ARG A 141 23.56 2.42 -7.37
N ARG A 142 23.07 1.26 -7.84
CA ARG A 142 23.86 0.16 -8.40
C ARG A 142 23.78 0.14 -9.93
N THR A 143 24.61 0.93 -10.62
CA THR A 143 24.76 0.85 -12.10
C THR A 143 25.69 -0.31 -12.49
N PRO A 144 25.71 -0.77 -13.76
CA PRO A 144 26.67 -1.77 -14.23
C PRO A 144 28.13 -1.39 -13.90
N GLU A 145 28.50 -0.13 -14.08
CA GLU A 145 29.86 0.39 -13.84
C GLU A 145 30.22 0.35 -12.36
N ARG A 146 29.29 0.74 -11.48
CA ARG A 146 29.50 0.71 -10.03
C ARG A 146 29.56 -0.69 -9.47
N ARG A 147 28.86 -1.66 -10.09
CA ARG A 147 28.93 -3.08 -9.71
C ARG A 147 30.26 -3.72 -10.09
N ALA A 148 31.01 -3.12 -11.01
CA ALA A 148 32.33 -3.61 -11.42
C ALA A 148 33.47 -3.13 -10.49
N GLN A 149 33.17 -2.36 -9.44
CA GLN A 149 34.15 -1.74 -8.54
C GLN A 149 33.84 -2.07 -7.08
N LEU A 150 34.84 -1.94 -6.20
CA LEU A 150 34.62 -1.97 -4.75
C LEU A 150 33.72 -0.81 -4.35
N ALA A 151 32.66 -1.10 -3.60
CA ALA A 151 31.70 -0.10 -3.16
C ALA A 151 31.91 0.26 -1.68
N THR A 152 32.01 1.56 -1.39
CA THR A 152 31.82 2.08 -0.03
C THR A 152 30.36 2.43 0.15
N VAL A 153 29.70 1.83 1.14
CA VAL A 153 28.27 2.07 1.41
C VAL A 153 28.13 2.98 2.62
N VAL A 154 27.48 4.12 2.43
CA VAL A 154 27.03 4.97 3.53
C VAL A 154 25.73 4.38 4.06
N GLU A 155 25.71 3.98 5.33
CA GLU A 155 24.54 3.35 5.95
C GLU A 155 24.06 4.16 7.16
N LEU A 156 22.75 4.36 7.23
CA LEU A 156 22.11 4.96 8.40
C LEU A 156 22.23 4.01 9.62
N PRO A 157 22.70 4.50 10.78
CA PRO A 157 22.64 3.77 12.04
C PRO A 157 21.21 3.31 12.35
N ASN A 158 21.06 2.13 12.96
CA ASN A 158 19.74 1.51 13.20
C ASN A 158 18.72 2.46 13.85
N ALA A 159 19.14 3.29 14.81
CA ALA A 159 18.26 4.26 15.48
C ALA A 159 17.66 5.30 14.53
N ARG A 160 18.40 5.70 13.48
CA ARG A 160 17.95 6.66 12.46
C ARG A 160 17.09 6.03 11.37
N VAL A 161 17.02 4.70 11.31
CA VAL A 161 16.15 3.98 10.37
C VAL A 161 14.73 3.82 10.95
N SER A 162 14.57 3.76 12.27
CA SER A 162 13.26 3.60 12.91
C SER A 162 12.20 4.64 12.48
N PRO A 163 12.53 5.94 12.33
CA PRO A 163 11.56 6.91 11.80
C PRO A 163 11.09 6.59 10.37
N LEU A 164 11.98 6.07 9.51
CA LEU A 164 11.61 5.62 8.16
C LEU A 164 10.67 4.41 8.21
N PHE A 165 10.81 3.55 9.23
CA PHE A 165 9.90 2.43 9.43
C PHE A 165 8.49 2.89 9.78
N GLU A 166 8.33 3.81 10.73
CA GLU A 166 7.00 4.33 11.06
C GLU A 166 6.39 5.05 9.85
N ALA A 167 7.19 5.86 9.15
CA ALA A 167 6.77 6.52 7.91
C ALA A 167 6.27 5.52 6.85
N ALA A 168 6.93 4.37 6.69
CA ALA A 168 6.49 3.32 5.78
C ALA A 168 5.20 2.62 6.23
N ILE A 169 5.01 2.40 7.54
CA ILE A 169 3.79 1.81 8.09
C ILE A 169 2.60 2.74 7.82
N GLU A 170 2.72 4.01 8.21
CA GLU A 170 1.67 5.01 8.06
C GLU A 170 1.34 5.27 6.58
N ALA A 171 2.36 5.44 5.73
CA ALA A 171 2.13 5.66 4.30
C ALA A 171 1.50 4.43 3.63
N THR A 172 1.82 3.22 4.08
CA THR A 172 1.18 2.02 3.53
C THR A 172 -0.27 1.89 3.95
N GLU A 173 -0.56 2.12 5.24
CA GLU A 173 -1.92 2.15 5.75
C GLU A 173 -2.75 3.18 4.96
N GLU A 174 -2.28 4.43 4.87
CA GLU A 174 -3.00 5.48 4.14
C GLU A 174 -3.15 5.18 2.65
N ALA A 175 -2.12 4.66 1.97
CA ALA A 175 -2.22 4.30 0.55
C ALA A 175 -3.31 3.25 0.30
N ILE A 176 -3.47 2.27 1.19
CA ILE A 176 -4.56 1.28 1.11
C ILE A 176 -5.92 1.95 1.30
N LEU A 177 -6.03 2.85 2.28
CA LEU A 177 -7.27 3.59 2.51
C LEU A 177 -7.62 4.50 1.33
N ASN A 178 -6.64 5.17 0.73
CA ASN A 178 -6.85 5.99 -0.47
C ASN A 178 -7.31 5.12 -1.65
N ALA A 179 -6.73 3.92 -1.83
CA ALA A 179 -7.18 3.00 -2.87
C ALA A 179 -8.68 2.66 -2.76
N LEU A 180 -9.17 2.42 -1.53
CA LEU A 180 -10.58 2.15 -1.25
C LEU A 180 -11.46 3.38 -1.42
N CYS A 181 -11.01 4.54 -0.92
CA CYS A 181 -11.78 5.78 -0.96
C CYS A 181 -11.91 6.36 -2.37
N MET A 182 -10.91 6.16 -3.22
CA MET A 182 -10.90 6.68 -4.59
C MET A 182 -11.51 5.69 -5.60
N ALA A 183 -11.78 4.46 -5.18
CA ALA A 183 -12.38 3.45 -6.04
C ALA A 183 -13.86 3.74 -6.34
N THR A 184 -14.31 3.37 -7.55
CA THR A 184 -15.68 3.60 -8.03
C THR A 184 -16.37 2.27 -8.32
N THR A 185 -17.69 2.19 -8.05
CA THR A 185 -18.49 1.00 -8.35
C THR A 185 -18.32 0.63 -9.83
N LEU A 186 -18.05 -0.66 -10.09
CA LEU A 186 -17.83 -1.15 -11.43
C LEU A 186 -18.57 -2.47 -11.66
N THR A 187 -19.29 -2.56 -12.77
CA THR A 187 -19.83 -3.81 -13.30
C THR A 187 -18.84 -4.39 -14.30
N GLY A 188 -18.29 -5.55 -13.97
CA GLY A 188 -17.24 -6.22 -14.72
C GLY A 188 -17.75 -7.39 -15.55
N HIS A 189 -16.88 -8.40 -15.70
CA HIS A 189 -17.16 -9.60 -16.46
C HIS A 189 -18.42 -10.33 -15.94
N ARG A 190 -19.24 -10.87 -16.85
CA ARG A 190 -20.49 -11.59 -16.55
C ARG A 190 -21.52 -10.79 -15.73
N GLY A 191 -21.45 -9.46 -15.75
CA GLY A 191 -22.40 -8.60 -15.05
C GLY A 191 -22.20 -8.55 -13.53
N VAL A 192 -21.09 -9.08 -13.01
CA VAL A 192 -20.76 -8.97 -11.58
C VAL A 192 -20.47 -7.51 -11.26
N THR A 193 -21.19 -6.96 -10.29
CA THR A 193 -20.98 -5.59 -9.81
C THR A 193 -20.28 -5.63 -8.47
N VAL A 194 -19.22 -4.83 -8.32
CA VAL A 194 -18.53 -4.62 -7.05
C VAL A 194 -18.70 -3.16 -6.65
N GLU A 195 -19.26 -2.95 -5.47
CA GLU A 195 -19.59 -1.63 -4.94
C GLU A 195 -18.37 -0.90 -4.37
N ALA A 196 -18.31 0.41 -4.56
CA ALA A 196 -17.38 1.27 -3.84
C ALA A 196 -17.69 1.32 -2.34
N LEU A 197 -16.68 1.65 -1.53
CA LEU A 197 -16.85 1.88 -0.10
C LEU A 197 -17.83 3.07 0.11
N PRO A 198 -18.94 2.92 0.87
CA PRO A 198 -19.91 3.99 1.06
C PRO A 198 -19.37 5.06 2.01
N LEU A 199 -18.62 6.03 1.46
CA LEU A 199 -17.88 7.05 2.22
C LEU A 199 -18.74 7.88 3.17
N GLU A 200 -19.99 8.16 2.82
CA GLU A 200 -20.91 8.89 3.69
C GLU A 200 -21.20 8.14 4.99
N ARG A 201 -21.31 6.81 4.92
CA ARG A 201 -21.50 5.96 6.11
C ARG A 201 -20.21 5.90 6.93
N VAL A 202 -19.04 5.83 6.29
CA VAL A 202 -17.75 5.88 6.98
C VAL A 202 -17.57 7.22 7.70
N ALA A 203 -17.89 8.34 7.05
CA ALA A 203 -17.82 9.67 7.65
C ALA A 203 -18.78 9.82 8.83
N ALA A 204 -19.96 9.17 8.79
CA ALA A 204 -20.87 9.14 9.92
C ALA A 204 -20.27 8.41 11.14
N LEU A 205 -19.49 7.34 10.94
CA LEU A 205 -18.78 6.64 12.02
C LEU A 205 -17.72 7.52 12.67
N VAL A 206 -17.00 8.31 11.88
CA VAL A 206 -15.99 9.27 12.40
C VAL A 206 -16.66 10.34 13.26
N ARG A 207 -17.80 10.89 12.81
CA ARG A 207 -18.54 11.94 13.53
C ARG A 207 -19.24 11.46 14.80
N ALA A 208 -19.51 10.16 14.91
CA ALA A 208 -20.17 9.56 16.07
C ALA A 208 -19.21 9.29 17.24
N ARG A 209 -17.92 9.56 17.07
CA ARG A 209 -16.86 9.40 18.06
C ARG A 209 -16.57 10.72 18.76
#